data_AF-A0A7V2XTU3-F1
#
_entry.id   AF-A0A7V2XTU3-F1
#
_cell.length_a   1.000
_cell.length_b   1.000
_cell.length_c   1.000
_cell.angle_alpha   90.00
_cell.angle_beta   90.00
_cell.angle_gamma   90.00
#
_symmetry.space_group_name_H-M   'P 1'
#
loop_
_entity.id
_entity.type
_entity.pdbx_description
1 polymer ?
#
loop_
_entity_poly.entity_id
_entity_poly.type
_entity_poly.pdbx_seq_one_letter_code
_entity_poly.pdbx_strand_id
1 'polypeptide(L)'
;MKEESLGPLANLPFVRREGDRLIIDHDLMAPLEKLIREEFKPIKVRRHEDAFLHILQPIEEAIVGAYRRQRTLKSDDVRRAIREVIDLFPKAPADSLGRAIYDRIHLTAALNAGKLSDMEIIACLNRILDSIKHHGGTQGYLSFLDGMMP
;
A
#
# COMPACT_ATOMS: atom_id res chain seq x y z
N MET A 1 1.44 13.16 22.58
CA MET A 1 2.02 12.32 21.52
C MET A 1 1.46 10.93 21.69
N LYS A 2 0.54 10.49 20.81
CA LYS A 2 0.09 9.09 20.81
C LYS A 2 1.21 8.29 20.15
N GLU A 3 1.80 7.34 20.88
CA GLU A 3 2.60 6.28 20.28
C GLU A 3 1.72 5.60 19.21
N GLU A 4 2.15 5.61 17.95
CA GLU A 4 1.63 4.65 16.97
C GLU A 4 1.96 3.27 17.54
N SER A 5 0.98 2.63 18.16
CA SER A 5 1.04 1.23 18.58
C SER A 5 1.21 0.38 17.33
N LEU A 6 2.47 0.22 16.90
CA LEU A 6 2.90 -0.81 15.99
C LEU A 6 2.50 -2.14 16.64
N GLY A 7 1.36 -2.70 16.24
CA GLY A 7 0.86 -3.96 16.79
C GLY A 7 1.75 -5.15 16.43
N PRO A 8 1.20 -6.30 15.99
CA PRO A 8 1.97 -7.54 15.77
C PRO A 8 3.11 -7.48 14.72
N LEU A 9 3.29 -6.34 14.04
CA LEU A 9 4.29 -6.11 13.01
C LEU A 9 5.74 -5.99 13.53
N ALA A 10 5.93 -5.47 14.75
CA ALA A 10 7.27 -5.21 15.30
C ALA A 10 8.02 -6.50 15.70
N ASN A 11 7.32 -7.64 15.76
CA ASN A 11 7.88 -8.94 16.14
C ASN A 11 8.13 -9.87 14.93
N LEU A 12 7.93 -9.38 13.71
CA LEU A 12 8.17 -10.17 12.52
C LEU A 12 9.68 -10.27 12.26
N PRO A 13 10.21 -11.45 11.89
CA PRO A 13 11.66 -11.68 11.77
C PRO A 13 12.31 -10.86 10.64
N PHE A 14 11.50 -10.32 9.73
CA PHE A 14 11.92 -9.51 8.58
C PHE A 14 11.58 -8.01 8.75
N VAL A 15 11.13 -7.59 9.95
CA VAL A 15 10.87 -6.17 10.26
C VAL A 15 11.80 -5.75 11.37
N ARG A 16 12.64 -4.75 11.10
CA ARG A 16 13.53 -4.14 12.10
C ARG A 16 13.19 -2.67 12.29
N ARG A 17 13.41 -2.16 13.51
CA ARG A 17 13.20 -0.75 13.85
C ARG A 17 14.53 -0.01 13.85
N GLU A 18 14.63 1.04 13.04
CA GLU A 18 15.72 2.01 13.09
C GLU A 18 15.15 3.39 13.44
N GLY A 19 15.26 3.77 14.72
CA GLY A 19 14.63 4.99 15.24
C GLY A 19 13.10 4.93 15.13
N ASP A 20 12.50 5.90 14.44
CA ASP A 20 11.05 5.96 14.16
C ASP A 20 10.67 5.29 12.84
N ARG A 21 11.61 4.59 12.19
CA ARG A 21 11.36 3.91 10.91
C ARG A 21 11.29 2.40 11.11
N LEU A 22 10.30 1.80 10.47
CA LEU A 22 10.30 0.38 10.19
C LEU A 22 11.06 0.13 8.90
N ILE A 23 12.02 -0.78 8.95
CA ILE A 23 12.76 -1.28 7.80
C ILE A 23 12.33 -2.72 7.59
N ILE A 24 11.92 -3.01 6.36
CA ILE A 24 11.58 -4.35 5.92
C ILE A 24 12.82 -4.95 5.27
N ASP A 25 13.30 -6.04 5.83
CA ASP A 25 14.40 -6.81 5.28
C ASP A 25 13.85 -7.80 4.26
N HIS A 26 13.85 -7.38 3.00
CA HIS A 26 13.28 -8.18 1.92
C HIS A 26 14.05 -9.47 1.64
N ASP A 27 15.32 -9.56 2.03
CA ASP A 27 16.11 -10.78 1.85
C ASP A 27 15.63 -11.90 2.80
N LEU A 28 14.93 -11.51 3.88
CA LEU A 28 14.31 -12.43 4.84
C LEU A 28 12.85 -12.77 4.49
N MET A 29 12.28 -12.14 3.47
CA MET A 29 10.92 -12.41 3.00
C MET A 29 10.93 -13.34 1.78
N ALA A 30 9.95 -14.24 1.69
CA ALA A 30 9.70 -14.93 0.44
C ALA A 30 9.32 -13.90 -0.65
N PRO A 31 9.70 -14.09 -1.92
CA PRO A 31 9.27 -13.21 -3.01
C PRO A 31 7.75 -13.05 -3.03
N LEU A 32 7.26 -11.84 -3.35
CA LEU A 32 5.83 -11.52 -3.33
C LEU A 32 5.00 -12.51 -4.18
N GLU A 33 5.53 -12.91 -5.33
CA GLU A 33 5.00 -13.94 -6.25
C GLU A 33 4.63 -15.25 -5.54
N LYS A 34 5.35 -15.63 -4.49
CA LYS A 34 5.11 -16.86 -3.72
C LYS A 34 4.13 -16.66 -2.56
N LEU A 35 3.83 -15.42 -2.21
CA LEU A 35 2.97 -15.05 -1.08
C LEU A 35 1.54 -14.75 -1.51
N ILE A 36 1.33 -14.45 -2.80
CA ILE A 36 0.02 -14.17 -3.37
C ILE A 36 -0.47 -15.33 -4.22
N ARG A 37 -1.78 -15.37 -4.45
CA ARG A 37 -2.41 -16.25 -5.42
C ARG A 37 -2.45 -15.58 -6.79
N GLU A 38 -2.28 -16.38 -7.82
CA GLU A 38 -2.58 -15.97 -9.20
C GLU A 38 -4.09 -16.10 -9.41
N GLU A 39 -4.74 -15.01 -9.80
CA GLU A 39 -6.16 -14.96 -10.14
C GLU A 39 -6.30 -14.40 -11.56
N PHE A 40 -7.14 -15.03 -12.37
CA PHE A 40 -7.30 -14.62 -13.78
C PHE A 40 -8.59 -13.82 -14.00
N LYS A 41 -9.48 -13.81 -13.01
CA LYS A 41 -10.74 -13.07 -13.09
C LYS A 41 -10.52 -11.61 -12.69
N PRO A 42 -10.98 -10.65 -13.53
CA PRO A 42 -10.98 -9.25 -13.16
C PRO A 42 -11.83 -9.00 -11.91
N ILE A 43 -11.22 -8.37 -10.91
CA ILE A 43 -11.88 -7.98 -9.68
C ILE A 43 -12.22 -6.50 -9.74
N LYS A 44 -13.44 -6.16 -9.30
CA LYS A 44 -13.92 -4.78 -9.21
C LYS A 44 -14.09 -4.42 -7.75
N VAL A 45 -13.23 -3.55 -7.26
CA VAL A 45 -13.36 -2.97 -5.92
C VAL A 45 -14.21 -1.71 -6.02
N ARG A 46 -15.43 -1.73 -5.49
CA ARG A 46 -16.21 -0.49 -5.30
C ARG A 46 -15.93 0.06 -3.90
N ARG A 47 -16.27 1.33 -3.69
CA ARG A 47 -15.99 2.17 -2.49
C ARG A 47 -15.75 1.37 -1.19
N HIS A 48 -14.54 1.47 -0.61
CA HIS A 48 -14.17 0.98 0.72
C HIS A 48 -14.93 -0.29 1.14
N GLU A 49 -15.03 -1.26 0.24
CA GLU A 49 -15.72 -2.50 0.55
C GLU A 49 -14.92 -3.19 1.67
N ASP A 50 -15.61 -3.52 2.77
CA ASP A 50 -15.00 -4.13 3.97
C ASP A 50 -14.12 -5.34 3.62
N ALA A 51 -14.51 -6.07 2.57
CA ALA A 51 -13.78 -7.20 2.02
C ALA A 51 -12.35 -6.86 1.59
N PHE A 52 -12.07 -5.63 1.12
CA PHE A 52 -10.78 -5.21 0.59
C PHE A 52 -10.02 -4.23 1.49
N LEU A 53 -10.58 -3.86 2.65
CA LEU A 53 -9.93 -2.93 3.59
C LEU A 53 -8.54 -3.40 4.02
N HIS A 54 -8.37 -4.72 4.20
CA HIS A 54 -7.09 -5.31 4.55
C HIS A 54 -5.98 -5.10 3.50
N ILE A 55 -6.33 -4.76 2.25
CA ILE A 55 -5.38 -4.40 1.17
C ILE A 55 -5.33 -2.89 0.98
N LEU A 56 -6.50 -2.23 0.94
CA LEU A 56 -6.61 -0.78 0.73
C LEU A 56 -5.91 -0.01 1.85
N GLN A 57 -6.24 -0.28 3.10
CA GLN A 57 -5.78 0.54 4.23
C GLN A 57 -4.24 0.58 4.34
N PRO A 58 -3.50 -0.54 4.25
CA PRO A 58 -2.03 -0.48 4.25
C PRO A 58 -1.42 0.36 3.12
N ILE A 59 -2.04 0.35 1.93
CA ILE A 59 -1.59 1.16 0.79
C ILE A 59 -1.88 2.64 1.05
N GLU A 60 -3.09 2.95 1.53
CA GLU A 60 -3.52 4.32 1.86
C GLU A 60 -2.64 4.92 2.96
N GLU A 61 -2.31 4.15 4.00
CA GLU A 61 -1.36 4.53 5.04
C GLU A 61 0.04 4.81 4.50
N ALA A 62 0.52 4.02 3.52
CA ALA A 62 1.79 4.29 2.83
C ALA A 62 1.78 5.64 2.12
N ILE A 63 0.70 5.95 1.39
CA ILE A 63 0.53 7.21 0.65
C ILE A 63 0.45 8.38 1.63
N VAL A 64 -0.38 8.29 2.67
CA VAL A 64 -0.51 9.31 3.72
C VAL A 64 0.83 9.54 4.41
N GLY A 65 1.52 8.47 4.79
CA GLY A 65 2.83 8.54 5.44
C GLY A 65 3.89 9.19 4.55
N ALA A 66 3.91 8.89 3.26
CA ALA A 66 4.81 9.53 2.31
C ALA A 66 4.51 11.02 2.16
N TYR A 67 3.23 11.39 2.05
CA TYR A 67 2.81 12.79 1.97
C TYR A 67 3.16 13.58 3.23
N ARG A 68 2.96 13.00 4.42
CA ARG A 68 3.34 13.61 5.69
C ARG A 68 4.84 13.90 5.77
N ARG A 69 5.68 13.01 5.22
CA ARG A 69 7.14 13.17 5.15
C ARG A 69 7.59 14.16 4.07
N GLN A 70 6.88 14.23 2.96
CA GLN A 70 7.20 15.08 1.81
C GLN A 70 5.96 15.87 1.37
N ARG A 71 5.68 16.98 2.05
CA ARG A 71 4.51 17.83 1.76
C ARG A 71 4.52 18.45 0.37
N THR A 72 5.64 18.38 -0.35
CA THR A 72 5.79 18.86 -1.73
C THR A 72 5.37 17.83 -2.78
N LEU A 73 5.01 16.61 -2.40
CA LEU A 73 4.55 15.57 -3.34
C LEU A 73 3.30 16.03 -4.09
N LYS A 74 3.35 15.97 -5.43
CA LYS A 74 2.22 16.34 -6.28
C LYS A 74 1.32 15.14 -6.54
N SER A 75 0.09 15.43 -6.97
CA SER A 75 -0.86 14.40 -7.37
C SER A 75 -0.32 13.48 -8.45
N ASP A 76 0.45 14.03 -9.40
CA ASP A 76 1.03 13.26 -10.49
C ASP A 76 2.18 12.34 -10.02
N ASP A 77 2.90 12.71 -8.95
CA ASP A 77 3.94 11.83 -8.37
C ASP A 77 3.30 10.59 -7.76
N VAL A 78 2.21 10.77 -7.00
CA VAL A 78 1.47 9.64 -6.39
C VAL A 78 0.83 8.76 -7.46
N ARG A 79 0.21 9.36 -8.48
CA ARG A 79 -0.40 8.60 -9.58
C ARG A 79 0.65 7.85 -10.39
N ARG A 80 1.82 8.44 -10.63
CA ARG A 80 2.94 7.77 -11.30
C ARG A 80 3.44 6.59 -10.48
N ALA A 81 3.68 6.79 -9.18
CA ALA A 81 4.14 5.74 -8.29
C ALA A 81 3.17 4.54 -8.23
N ILE A 82 1.86 4.79 -8.11
CA ILE A 82 0.86 3.71 -8.10
C ILE A 82 0.84 2.96 -9.44
N ARG A 83 0.94 3.67 -10.57
CA ARG A 83 1.01 3.02 -11.89
C ARG A 83 2.25 2.17 -12.04
N GLU A 84 3.40 2.66 -11.59
CA GLU A 84 4.64 1.89 -11.63
C GLU A 84 4.54 0.61 -10.78
N VAL A 85 3.87 0.67 -9.62
CA VAL A 85 3.57 -0.53 -8.82
C VAL A 85 2.69 -1.51 -9.61
N ILE A 86 1.64 -1.03 -10.29
CA ILE A 86 0.76 -1.88 -11.10
C ILE A 86 1.54 -2.52 -12.27
N ASP A 87 2.31 -1.72 -13.01
CA ASP A 87 2.99 -2.14 -14.23
C ASP A 87 4.11 -3.15 -13.95
N LEU A 88 4.78 -3.04 -12.79
CA LEU A 88 5.86 -3.93 -12.39
C LEU A 88 5.39 -5.08 -11.51
N PHE A 89 4.14 -5.08 -11.06
CA PHE A 89 3.61 -6.10 -10.16
C PHE A 89 3.82 -7.51 -10.73
N PRO A 90 4.29 -8.49 -9.94
CA PRO A 90 4.58 -8.48 -8.50
C PRO A 90 6.03 -8.09 -8.10
N LYS A 91 6.79 -7.44 -8.98
CA LYS A 91 8.17 -6.99 -8.70
C LYS A 91 8.17 -5.60 -8.07
N ALA A 92 9.23 -5.32 -7.31
CA ALA A 92 9.40 -4.04 -6.63
C ALA A 92 9.72 -2.91 -7.64
N PRO A 93 9.05 -1.75 -7.55
CA PRO A 93 9.41 -0.56 -8.32
C PRO A 93 10.69 0.10 -7.81
N ALA A 94 11.30 0.93 -8.65
CA ALA A 94 12.52 1.67 -8.31
C ALA A 94 12.21 3.01 -7.64
N ASP A 95 11.06 3.63 -7.98
CA ASP A 95 10.62 4.87 -7.35
C ASP A 95 10.39 4.70 -5.84
N SER A 96 10.85 5.68 -5.06
CA SER A 96 10.79 5.61 -3.59
C SER A 96 9.37 5.56 -3.01
N LEU A 97 8.39 6.23 -3.65
CA LEU A 97 7.00 6.18 -3.22
C LEU A 97 6.34 4.88 -3.67
N GLY A 98 6.61 4.45 -4.90
CA GLY A 98 6.20 3.14 -5.40
C GLY A 98 6.71 2.03 -4.48
N ARG A 99 7.97 2.13 -4.04
CA ARG A 99 8.59 1.16 -3.14
C ARG A 99 7.90 1.15 -1.78
N ALA A 100 7.61 2.30 -1.20
CA ALA A 100 6.88 2.37 0.07
C ALA A 100 5.48 1.74 -0.02
N ILE A 101 4.78 1.89 -1.15
CA ILE A 101 3.49 1.23 -1.42
C ILE A 101 3.68 -0.29 -1.55
N TYR A 102 4.66 -0.71 -2.36
CA TYR A 102 5.00 -2.11 -2.57
C TYR A 102 5.35 -2.82 -1.26
N ASP A 103 6.15 -2.18 -0.40
CA ASP A 103 6.58 -2.75 0.88
C ASP A 103 5.38 -3.00 1.81
N ARG A 104 4.36 -2.12 1.79
CA ARG A 104 3.12 -2.35 2.54
C ARG A 104 2.32 -3.51 1.98
N ILE A 105 2.21 -3.64 0.66
CA ILE A 105 1.55 -4.78 0.01
C ILE A 105 2.29 -6.08 0.38
N HIS A 106 3.61 -6.08 0.28
CA HIS A 106 4.44 -7.24 0.54
C HIS A 106 4.33 -7.68 2.00
N LEU A 107 4.33 -6.74 2.94
CA LEU A 107 4.09 -7.01 4.36
C LEU A 107 2.70 -7.62 4.61
N THR A 108 1.66 -7.06 3.99
CA THR A 108 0.29 -7.59 4.09
C THR A 108 0.21 -9.01 3.52
N ALA A 109 0.85 -9.27 2.39
CA ALA A 109 0.91 -10.59 1.77
C ALA A 109 1.67 -11.60 2.63
N ALA A 110 2.80 -11.21 3.25
CA ALA A 110 3.55 -12.08 4.15
C ALA A 110 2.75 -12.47 5.41
N LEU A 111 1.97 -11.53 5.97
CA LEU A 111 1.07 -11.79 7.09
C LEU A 111 -0.14 -12.66 6.71
N ASN A 112 -0.51 -12.67 5.43
CA ASN A 112 -1.70 -13.33 4.92
C ASN A 112 -1.36 -14.24 3.74
N ALA A 113 -0.27 -15.01 3.88
CA ALA A 113 0.27 -15.81 2.79
C ALA A 113 -0.81 -16.71 2.16
N GLY A 114 -0.95 -16.62 0.83
CA GLY A 114 -1.93 -17.37 0.05
C GLY A 114 -3.38 -16.87 0.18
N LYS A 115 -3.65 -15.77 0.89
CA LYS A 115 -5.01 -15.20 0.99
C LYS A 115 -5.25 -14.07 -0.01
N LEU A 116 -4.25 -13.24 -0.27
CA LEU A 116 -4.35 -12.17 -1.27
C LEU A 116 -4.10 -12.75 -2.66
N SER A 117 -4.78 -12.20 -3.67
CA SER A 117 -4.44 -12.40 -5.08
C SER A 117 -3.84 -11.16 -5.72
N ASP A 118 -3.08 -11.38 -6.78
CA ASP A 118 -2.59 -10.35 -7.68
C ASP A 118 -3.72 -9.43 -8.19
N MET A 119 -4.84 -9.99 -8.62
CA MET A 119 -5.97 -9.21 -9.14
C MET A 119 -6.68 -8.39 -8.06
N GLU A 120 -6.76 -8.85 -6.82
CA GLU A 120 -7.29 -8.04 -5.70
C GLU A 120 -6.40 -6.83 -5.44
N ILE A 121 -5.09 -7.03 -5.41
CA ILE A 121 -4.10 -5.98 -5.18
C ILE A 121 -4.15 -4.95 -6.32
N ILE A 122 -4.11 -5.40 -7.58
CA ILE A 122 -4.20 -4.54 -8.76
C ILE A 122 -5.53 -3.78 -8.79
N ALA A 123 -6.64 -4.42 -8.44
CA ALA A 123 -7.95 -3.76 -8.38
C ALA A 123 -8.00 -2.67 -7.29
N CYS A 124 -7.38 -2.92 -6.12
CA CYS A 124 -7.24 -1.92 -5.05
C CYS A 124 -6.41 -0.72 -5.50
N LEU A 125 -5.27 -0.94 -6.15
CA LEU A 125 -4.42 0.14 -6.68
C LEU A 125 -5.15 0.99 -7.72
N ASN A 126 -5.87 0.35 -8.65
CA ASN A 126 -6.70 1.06 -9.63
C ASN A 126 -7.81 1.86 -8.96
N ARG A 127 -8.45 1.32 -7.92
CA ARG A 127 -9.47 2.04 -7.15
C ARG A 127 -8.91 3.28 -6.47
N ILE A 128 -7.68 3.24 -5.96
CA ILE A 128 -7.01 4.40 -5.37
C ILE A 128 -6.74 5.46 -6.45
N LEU A 129 -6.24 5.06 -7.63
CA LEU A 129 -6.05 5.99 -8.76
C LEU A 129 -7.35 6.69 -9.16
N ASP A 130 -8.45 5.93 -9.23
CA ASP A 130 -9.78 6.47 -9.48
C ASP A 130 -10.19 7.42 -8.36
N SER A 131 -9.96 7.08 -7.09
CA SER A 131 -10.26 7.96 -5.95
C SER A 131 -9.54 9.30 -6.07
N ILE A 132 -8.23 9.27 -6.31
CA ILE A 132 -7.39 10.46 -6.48
C ILE A 132 -7.96 11.35 -7.59
N LYS A 133 -8.39 10.76 -8.71
CA LYS A 133 -9.01 11.50 -9.81
C LYS A 133 -10.34 12.16 -9.39
N HIS A 134 -11.22 11.42 -8.71
CA HIS A 134 -12.55 11.92 -8.34
C HIS A 134 -12.53 12.97 -7.24
N HIS A 135 -11.54 12.93 -6.35
CA HIS A 135 -11.39 13.89 -5.25
C HIS A 135 -10.52 15.10 -5.60
N GLY A 136 -10.33 15.43 -6.88
CA GLY A 136 -9.58 16.64 -7.27
C GLY A 136 -8.08 16.54 -7.04
N GLY A 137 -7.52 15.33 -7.08
CA GLY A 137 -6.10 15.04 -6.86
C GLY A 137 -5.82 14.48 -5.47
N THR A 138 -4.52 14.31 -5.17
CA THR A 138 -4.08 13.65 -3.94
C THR A 138 -4.48 14.44 -2.70
N GLN A 139 -4.50 15.78 -2.74
CA GLN A 139 -4.91 16.58 -1.59
C GLN A 139 -6.36 16.33 -1.19
N GLY A 140 -7.29 16.40 -2.13
CA GLY A 140 -8.68 16.13 -1.81
C GLY A 140 -8.93 14.66 -1.47
N TYR A 141 -8.15 13.73 -2.02
CA TYR A 141 -8.18 12.34 -1.59
C TYR A 141 -7.67 12.15 -0.16
N LEU A 142 -6.59 12.82 0.24
CA LEU A 142 -6.10 12.78 1.62
C LEU A 142 -7.09 13.41 2.60
N SER A 143 -7.71 14.54 2.25
CA SER A 143 -8.78 15.12 3.06
C SER A 143 -10.00 14.19 3.17
N PHE A 144 -10.31 13.45 2.12
CA PHE A 144 -11.33 12.40 2.14
C PHE A 144 -10.93 11.26 3.09
N LEU A 145 -9.68 10.80 3.04
CA LEU A 145 -9.17 9.78 3.96
C LEU A 145 -9.19 10.24 5.43
N ASP A 146 -8.78 11.48 5.72
CA ASP A 146 -8.83 12.06 7.07
C ASP A 146 -10.27 12.12 7.62
N GLY A 147 -11.28 12.24 6.76
CA GLY A 147 -12.69 12.19 7.15
C GLY A 147 -13.23 10.78 7.42
N MET A 148 -12.52 9.73 7.00
CA MET A 148 -12.96 8.33 7.11
C MET A 148 -12.14 7.51 8.10
N MET A 149 -10.89 7.90 8.37
CA MET A 149 -10.00 7.25 9.32
C MET A 149 -10.00 8.05 10.64
N PRO A 150 -10.76 7.64 11.67
CA PRO A 150 -10.88 8.37 12.95
C PRO A 150 -9.63 8.31 13.83
#